data_AF-Q0R0E2-F1
#
_entry.id   AF-Q0R0E2-F1
#
_cell.length_a   1.000
_cell.length_b   1.000
_cell.length_c   1.000
_cell.angle_alpha   90.00
_cell.angle_beta   90.00
_cell.angle_gamma   90.00
#
_symmetry.space_group_name_H-M   'P 1'
#
loop_
_entity.id
_entity.type
_entity.pdbx_description
1 polymer ?
#
loop_
_entity_poly.entity_id
_entity_poly.type
_entity_poly.pdbx_seq_one_letter_code
_entity_poly.pdbx_strand_id
1 'polypeptide(L)'
;LLKIKRRIPGKRLYSADEEEVIFEPSEGATPNSLRQFLSRVCDIPLDRLNIAKYLRQKYDWLVISDTFNHQGKKGGKKKVNLRQAPFHLQDGDIIGVKDCGRIEGDSNKDDFSTPDDDIAKKQLQQVEEERKQRKRERRTKRPEVPLVIHVDEFR
;
A
#
# COMPACT_ATOMS: atom_id res chain seq x y z
N LEU A 1 6.26 5.17 -15.54
CA LEU A 1 4.95 5.86 -15.61
C LEU A 1 4.16 5.70 -14.31
N LEU A 2 3.65 6.77 -13.69
CA LEU A 2 2.80 6.75 -12.50
C LEU A 2 1.44 7.40 -12.78
N LYS A 3 0.39 6.93 -12.11
CA LYS A 3 -0.96 7.50 -12.21
C LYS A 3 -1.26 8.35 -10.98
N ILE A 4 -1.51 9.64 -11.16
CA ILE A 4 -1.83 10.55 -10.06
C ILE A 4 -3.34 10.62 -9.86
N LYS A 5 -3.77 10.49 -8.61
CA LYS A 5 -5.13 10.81 -8.17
C LYS A 5 -5.07 11.95 -7.15
N ARG A 6 -5.61 13.11 -7.53
CA ARG A 6 -5.69 14.28 -6.65
C ARG A 6 -6.91 14.17 -5.74
N ARG A 7 -6.71 14.30 -4.43
CA ARG A 7 -7.80 14.28 -3.46
C ARG A 7 -8.63 15.55 -3.60
N ILE A 8 -9.96 15.40 -3.63
CA ILE A 8 -10.86 16.55 -3.60
C ILE A 8 -10.82 17.14 -2.18
N PRO A 9 -10.46 18.42 -2.02
CA PRO A 9 -10.42 19.05 -0.70
C PRO A 9 -11.74 18.88 0.04
N GLY A 10 -11.69 18.37 1.28
CA GLY A 10 -12.84 18.24 2.17
C GLY A 10 -13.72 17.04 1.87
N LYS A 11 -13.36 16.23 0.87
CA LYS A 11 -14.09 15.00 0.52
C LYS A 11 -13.18 13.79 0.61
N ARG A 12 -13.80 12.65 0.96
CA ARG A 12 -13.12 11.36 0.99
C ARG A 12 -13.06 10.69 -0.41
N LEU A 13 -12.82 11.50 -1.45
CA LEU A 13 -12.92 11.12 -2.87
C LEU A 13 -11.78 11.75 -3.68
N TYR A 14 -11.39 11.07 -4.75
CA TYR A 14 -10.42 11.57 -5.73
C TYR A 14 -11.12 12.21 -6.93
N SER A 15 -10.42 13.12 -7.62
CA SER A 15 -10.91 13.62 -8.91
C SER A 15 -11.07 12.47 -9.89
N ALA A 16 -12.03 12.62 -10.81
CA ALA A 16 -12.21 11.68 -11.92
C ALA A 16 -11.06 11.77 -12.93
N ASP A 17 -10.39 12.92 -13.00
CA ASP A 17 -9.25 13.15 -13.88
C ASP A 17 -8.04 12.35 -13.38
N GLU A 18 -7.57 11.43 -14.22
CA GLU A 18 -6.32 10.70 -14.02
C GLU A 18 -5.21 11.40 -14.81
N GLU A 19 -4.12 11.75 -14.13
CA GLU A 19 -2.94 12.35 -14.75
C GLU A 19 -1.80 11.32 -14.76
N GLU A 20 -1.24 11.03 -15.93
CA GLU A 20 -0.11 10.11 -16.06
C GLU A 20 1.21 10.87 -16.17
N VAL A 21 2.18 10.48 -15.34
CA VAL A 21 3.46 11.18 -15.25
C VAL A 21 4.65 10.24 -15.29
N ILE A 22 5.76 10.71 -15.85
CA ILE A 22 7.01 9.95 -15.91
C ILE A 22 7.89 10.38 -14.73
N PHE A 23 8.12 9.46 -13.80
CA PHE A 23 9.00 9.68 -12.65
C PHE A 23 10.37 9.02 -12.88
N GLU A 24 11.35 9.83 -13.29
CA GLU A 24 12.73 9.42 -13.54
C GLU A 24 13.71 10.22 -12.64
N PRO A 25 13.98 9.75 -11.42
CA PRO A 25 14.86 10.45 -10.49
C PRO A 25 16.34 10.21 -10.81
N SER A 26 17.10 11.29 -11.02
CA SER A 26 18.55 11.21 -11.31
C SER A 26 19.39 10.69 -10.14
N GLU A 27 19.01 11.02 -8.90
CA GLU A 27 19.74 10.65 -7.66
C GLU A 27 19.14 9.42 -6.95
N GLY A 28 18.23 8.72 -7.62
CA GLY A 28 17.56 7.52 -7.12
C GLY A 28 16.15 7.76 -6.59
N ALA A 29 15.33 6.71 -6.64
CA ALA A 29 13.91 6.75 -6.28
C ALA A 29 13.71 6.78 -4.76
N THR A 30 13.86 7.94 -4.14
CA THR A 30 13.64 8.16 -2.70
C THR A 30 12.29 8.82 -2.43
N PRO A 31 11.70 8.69 -1.22
CA PRO A 31 10.48 9.43 -0.83
C PRO A 31 10.58 10.93 -1.11
N ASN A 32 11.69 11.57 -0.72
CA ASN A 32 11.91 12.99 -0.97
C ASN A 32 11.93 13.34 -2.46
N SER A 33 12.63 12.55 -3.30
CA SER A 33 12.66 12.79 -4.76
C SER A 33 11.25 12.71 -5.39
N LEU A 34 10.41 11.77 -4.94
CA LEU A 34 9.03 11.65 -5.40
C LEU A 34 8.17 12.84 -4.92
N ARG A 35 8.33 13.28 -3.67
CA ARG A 35 7.62 14.46 -3.15
C ARG A 35 7.99 15.73 -3.90
N GLN A 36 9.28 15.95 -4.16
CA GLN A 36 9.73 17.10 -4.96
C GLN A 36 9.18 17.08 -6.37
N PHE A 37 9.18 15.91 -7.02
CA PHE A 37 8.58 15.73 -8.33
C PHE A 37 7.07 16.04 -8.32
N LEU A 38 6.31 15.45 -7.40
CA LEU A 38 4.86 15.64 -7.31
C LEU A 38 4.47 17.05 -6.87
N SER A 39 5.28 17.70 -6.04
CA SER A 39 5.09 19.10 -5.65
C SER A 39 5.08 20.02 -6.86
N ARG A 40 5.98 19.81 -7.83
CA ARG A 40 6.05 20.56 -9.08
C ARG A 40 4.89 20.21 -10.02
N VAL A 41 4.58 18.92 -10.17
CA VAL A 41 3.50 18.45 -11.06
C VAL A 41 2.13 18.93 -10.59
N CYS A 42 1.88 18.84 -9.28
CA CYS A 42 0.58 19.16 -8.70
C CYS A 42 0.44 20.62 -8.27
N ASP A 43 1.51 21.41 -8.33
CA ASP A 43 1.60 22.78 -7.81
C ASP A 43 1.18 22.88 -6.33
N ILE A 44 1.73 21.97 -5.50
CA ILE A 44 1.46 21.90 -4.06
C ILE A 44 2.78 22.07 -3.30
N PRO A 45 2.88 23.03 -2.36
CA PRO A 45 4.05 23.20 -1.51
C PRO A 45 4.42 21.93 -0.73
N LEU A 46 5.72 21.65 -0.60
CA LEU A 46 6.22 20.44 0.05
C LEU A 46 5.75 20.27 1.51
N ASP A 47 5.56 21.36 2.23
CA ASP A 47 5.05 21.39 3.61
C ASP A 47 3.58 20.95 3.71
N ARG A 48 2.82 21.09 2.62
CA ARG A 48 1.39 20.74 2.54
C ARG A 48 1.14 19.44 1.79
N LEU A 49 2.11 18.99 1.00
CA LEU A 49 2.02 17.80 0.18
C LEU A 49 2.13 16.53 1.03
N ASN A 50 1.04 15.76 1.06
CA ASN A 50 1.05 14.38 1.53
C ASN A 50 0.74 13.42 0.37
N ILE A 51 1.41 12.26 0.36
CA ILE A 51 1.32 11.29 -0.73
C ILE A 51 1.23 9.85 -0.21
N ALA A 52 0.51 9.00 -0.95
CA ALA A 52 0.41 7.59 -0.65
C ALA A 52 0.34 6.75 -1.93
N LYS A 53 0.86 5.52 -1.89
CA LYS A 53 0.69 4.53 -2.95
C LYS A 53 -0.54 3.68 -2.69
N TYR A 54 -1.36 3.47 -3.71
CA TYR A 54 -2.50 2.56 -3.62
C TYR A 54 -2.06 1.10 -3.79
N LEU A 55 -2.48 0.25 -2.85
CA LEU A 55 -2.27 -1.20 -2.85
C LEU A 55 -3.55 -1.88 -3.37
N ARG A 56 -3.67 -1.97 -4.70
CA ARG A 56 -4.83 -2.57 -5.39
C ARG A 56 -5.25 -3.94 -4.84
N GLN A 57 -4.29 -4.79 -4.46
CA GLN A 57 -4.63 -6.12 -3.94
C GLN A 57 -5.31 -6.10 -2.57
N LYS A 58 -5.20 -5.00 -1.82
CA LYS A 58 -5.68 -4.86 -0.45
C LYS A 58 -6.73 -3.77 -0.27
N TYR A 59 -7.02 -3.00 -1.33
CA TYR A 59 -7.84 -1.79 -1.27
C TYR A 59 -7.35 -0.86 -0.14
N ASP A 60 -6.03 -0.65 -0.09
CA ASP A 60 -5.37 0.05 1.01
C ASP A 60 -4.37 1.08 0.50
N TRP A 61 -3.99 2.02 1.37
CA TRP A 61 -3.08 3.10 1.02
C TRP A 61 -1.83 3.08 1.88
N LEU A 62 -0.68 3.04 1.22
CA LEU A 62 0.63 3.09 1.88
C LEU A 62 1.19 4.51 1.82
N VAL A 63 1.11 5.22 2.94
CA VAL A 63 1.65 6.59 3.05
C VAL A 63 3.16 6.61 2.82
N ILE A 64 3.62 7.53 1.98
CA ILE A 64 5.02 7.71 1.63
C ILE A 64 5.56 8.93 2.40
N SER A 65 6.05 8.68 3.61
CA SER A 65 6.73 9.69 4.43
C SER A 65 8.25 9.58 4.33
N ASP A 66 8.96 10.68 4.55
CA ASP A 66 10.44 10.70 4.55
C ASP A 66 11.05 9.96 5.76
N THR A 67 10.26 9.79 6.83
CA THR A 67 10.66 9.09 8.06
C THR A 67 10.13 7.65 8.06
N PHE A 68 10.73 6.77 7.26
CA PHE A 68 10.49 5.34 7.45
C PHE A 68 11.27 4.85 8.68
N ASN A 69 10.74 5.11 9.87
CA ASN A 69 11.23 4.48 11.09
C ASN A 69 10.76 3.03 11.07
N HIS A 70 11.63 2.11 10.68
CA HIS A 70 11.42 0.70 10.99
C HIS A 70 11.29 0.58 12.52
N GLN A 71 10.05 0.46 13.03
CA GLN A 71 9.71 0.37 14.45
C GLN A 71 10.24 -0.93 15.12
N GLY A 72 11.30 -1.55 14.61
CA GLY A 72 11.75 -2.86 15.07
C GLY A 72 13.24 -3.04 15.33
N LYS A 73 14.15 -2.18 14.84
CA LYS A 73 15.58 -2.40 15.05
C LYS A 73 16.34 -1.09 15.20
N LYS A 74 16.97 -0.91 16.36
CA LYS A 74 18.02 0.09 16.64
C LYS A 74 19.05 0.03 15.50
N GLY A 75 19.05 0.99 14.57
CA GLY A 75 20.06 1.03 13.53
C GLY A 75 19.75 1.98 12.39
N GLY A 76 20.18 3.24 12.54
CA GLY A 76 20.44 4.21 11.46
C GLY A 76 19.27 4.63 10.55
N LYS A 77 19.27 5.89 10.10
CA LYS A 77 18.45 6.32 8.96
C LYS A 77 18.99 5.63 7.70
N LYS A 78 18.46 4.46 7.33
CA LYS A 78 18.81 3.82 6.05
C LYS A 78 18.20 4.63 4.92
N LYS A 79 18.95 4.83 3.83
CA LYS A 79 18.43 5.43 2.60
C LYS A 79 17.27 4.55 2.10
N VAL A 80 16.07 5.11 2.08
CA VAL A 80 14.84 4.43 1.64
C VAL A 80 14.76 4.51 0.12
N ASN A 81 14.65 3.36 -0.54
CA ASN A 81 14.41 3.27 -1.98
C ASN A 81 12.98 2.80 -2.24
N LEU A 82 12.21 3.62 -2.95
CA LEU A 82 10.81 3.37 -3.30
C LEU A 82 10.64 2.14 -4.20
N ARG A 83 11.65 1.74 -4.99
CA ARG A 83 11.57 0.52 -5.81
C ARG A 83 11.73 -0.77 -4.99
N GLN A 84 12.10 -0.64 -3.72
CA GLN A 84 12.27 -1.76 -2.79
C GLN A 84 11.15 -1.80 -1.76
N ALA A 85 11.20 -2.82 -0.89
CA ALA A 85 10.28 -2.92 0.23
C ALA A 85 10.38 -1.66 1.13
N PRO A 86 9.26 -1.18 1.67
CA PRO A 86 7.90 -1.74 1.54
C PRO A 86 7.08 -1.20 0.37
N PHE A 87 7.62 -0.25 -0.40
CA PHE A 87 6.85 0.51 -1.39
C PHE A 87 6.71 -0.22 -2.72
N HIS A 88 7.77 -0.89 -3.19
CA HIS A 88 7.81 -1.60 -4.47
C HIS A 88 7.22 -0.78 -5.62
N LEU A 89 7.57 0.50 -5.69
CA LEU A 89 7.07 1.46 -6.67
C LEU A 89 7.48 1.01 -8.09
N GLN A 90 6.48 0.90 -8.96
CA GLN A 90 6.59 0.38 -10.31
C GLN A 90 5.71 1.19 -11.27
N ASP A 91 5.90 0.92 -12.55
CA ASP A 91 5.10 1.53 -13.59
C ASP A 91 3.63 1.11 -13.50
N GLY A 92 2.73 2.08 -13.68
CA GLY A 92 1.28 1.91 -13.56
C GLY A 92 0.78 1.89 -12.11
N ASP A 93 1.63 2.18 -11.12
CA ASP A 93 1.18 2.41 -9.75
C ASP A 93 0.39 3.71 -9.62
N ILE A 94 -0.60 3.69 -8.73
CA ILE A 94 -1.46 4.84 -8.42
C ILE A 94 -0.92 5.57 -7.19
N ILE A 95 -0.70 6.88 -7.33
CA ILE A 95 -0.27 7.77 -6.26
C ILE A 95 -1.40 8.75 -5.92
N GLY A 96 -1.86 8.67 -4.69
CA GLY A 96 -2.80 9.62 -4.12
C GLY A 96 -2.06 10.85 -3.64
N VAL A 97 -2.54 12.03 -4.04
CA VAL A 97 -1.95 13.32 -3.68
C VAL A 97 -2.96 14.15 -2.89
N LYS A 98 -2.55 14.64 -1.72
CA LYS A 98 -3.33 15.53 -0.85
C LYS A 98 -2.60 16.85 -0.62
N ASP A 99 -3.36 17.94 -0.65
CA ASP A 99 -2.97 19.24 -0.11
C ASP A 99 -3.58 19.39 1.29
N CYS A 100 -2.77 19.12 2.32
CA CYS A 100 -3.20 19.15 3.72
C CYS A 100 -3.25 20.56 4.33
N GLY A 101 -2.83 21.61 3.61
CA GLY A 101 -2.79 22.98 4.14
C GLY A 101 -4.02 23.83 3.80
N ARG A 102 -4.94 23.31 2.96
CA ARG A 102 -6.07 24.08 2.43
C ARG A 102 -7.35 24.00 3.27
N ILE A 103 -7.46 23.02 4.17
CA ILE A 103 -8.69 22.77 4.94
C ILE A 103 -8.38 22.51 6.41
N GLU A 104 -8.89 23.40 7.27
CA GLU A 104 -9.04 23.17 8.69
C GLU A 104 -10.19 22.16 8.88
N GLY A 105 -9.87 20.90 9.20
CA GLY A 105 -10.88 19.85 9.43
C GLY A 105 -10.59 18.48 8.82
N ASP A 106 -9.58 18.34 7.95
CA ASP A 106 -9.04 17.01 7.61
C ASP A 106 -8.13 16.56 8.76
N SER A 107 -8.74 16.09 9.85
CA SER A 107 -8.05 15.67 11.08
C SER A 107 -7.07 14.52 10.82
N ASN A 108 -7.23 13.79 9.72
CA ASN A 108 -6.40 12.65 9.37
C ASN A 108 -5.66 12.85 8.05
N LYS A 109 -4.50 13.51 8.15
CA LYS A 109 -3.58 13.73 7.03
C LYS A 109 -3.20 12.43 6.31
N ASP A 110 -3.19 11.30 7.02
CA ASP A 110 -2.74 10.00 6.53
C ASP A 110 -3.88 9.10 6.03
N ASP A 111 -5.14 9.54 6.07
CA ASP A 111 -6.27 8.77 5.53
C ASP A 111 -6.50 9.04 4.03
N PHE A 112 -5.95 8.18 3.19
CA PHE A 112 -6.15 8.23 1.73
C PHE A 112 -7.32 7.37 1.26
N SER A 113 -7.98 6.61 2.14
CA SER A 113 -9.07 5.71 1.77
C SER A 113 -10.27 6.45 1.18
N THR A 114 -11.10 5.72 0.45
CA THR A 114 -12.42 6.15 -0.04
C THR A 114 -13.51 5.23 0.53
N PRO A 115 -14.79 5.61 0.50
CA PRO A 115 -15.89 4.71 0.90
C PRO A 115 -15.89 3.39 0.13
N ASP A 116 -15.54 3.44 -1.16
CA ASP A 116 -15.42 2.26 -2.02
C ASP A 116 -14.28 1.35 -1.58
N ASP A 117 -13.14 1.92 -1.16
CA ASP A 117 -12.04 1.15 -0.59
C ASP A 117 -12.47 0.40 0.67
N ASP A 118 -13.24 1.04 1.57
CA ASP A 118 -13.73 0.39 2.79
C ASP A 118 -14.65 -0.79 2.48
N ILE A 119 -15.56 -0.61 1.52
CA ILE A 119 -16.48 -1.64 1.06
C ILE A 119 -15.69 -2.82 0.48
N ALA A 120 -14.76 -2.54 -0.44
CA ALA A 120 -13.96 -3.56 -1.10
C ALA A 120 -13.01 -4.29 -0.12
N LYS A 121 -12.40 -3.55 0.82
CA LYS A 121 -11.56 -4.12 1.88
C LYS A 121 -12.36 -5.03 2.81
N LYS A 122 -13.58 -4.65 3.18
CA LYS A 122 -14.49 -5.49 3.98
C LYS A 122 -14.89 -6.76 3.24
N GLN A 123 -15.22 -6.67 1.95
CA GLN A 123 -15.53 -7.84 1.12
C GLN A 123 -14.32 -8.78 1.01
N LEU A 124 -13.12 -8.24 0.80
CA LEU A 124 -11.89 -9.02 0.73
C LEU A 124 -11.63 -9.78 2.04
N GLN A 125 -11.84 -9.14 3.19
CA GLN A 125 -11.68 -9.77 4.50
C GLN A 125 -12.66 -10.93 4.70
N GLN A 126 -13.94 -10.76 4.34
CA GLN A 126 -14.94 -11.84 4.43
C GLN A 126 -14.54 -13.05 3.59
N VAL A 127 -14.09 -12.84 2.34
CA VAL A 127 -13.63 -13.92 1.46
C VAL A 127 -12.41 -14.65 2.04
N GLU A 128 -11.46 -13.90 2.62
CA GLU A 128 -10.30 -14.51 3.27
C GLU A 128 -10.67 -15.34 4.50
N GLU A 129 -11.60 -14.85 5.31
CA GLU A 129 -12.11 -15.55 6.49
C GLU A 129 -12.82 -16.84 6.13
N GLU A 130 -13.71 -16.82 5.15
CA GLU A 130 -14.38 -18.02 4.63
C GLU A 130 -13.38 -19.04 4.09
N ARG A 131 -12.35 -18.60 3.35
CA ARG A 131 -11.29 -19.48 2.86
C ARG A 131 -10.50 -20.11 4.01
N LYS A 132 -10.18 -19.34 5.05
CA LYS A 132 -9.50 -19.83 6.26
C LYS A 132 -10.38 -20.85 6.99
N GLN A 133 -11.68 -20.59 7.12
CA GLN A 133 -12.63 -21.50 7.74
C GLN A 133 -12.76 -22.82 6.97
N ARG A 134 -12.99 -22.77 5.66
CA ARG A 134 -13.02 -23.97 4.80
C ARG A 134 -11.75 -24.81 4.90
N LYS A 135 -10.58 -24.15 5.00
CA LYS A 135 -9.28 -24.85 5.18
C LYS A 135 -9.18 -25.52 6.56
N ARG A 136 -9.73 -24.91 7.62
CA ARG A 136 -9.81 -25.52 8.96
C ARG A 136 -10.74 -26.74 8.96
N GLU A 137 -11.92 -26.63 8.36
CA GLU A 137 -12.88 -27.74 8.25
C GLU A 137 -12.34 -28.91 7.43
N ARG A 138 -11.59 -28.65 6.35
CA ARG A 138 -10.92 -29.73 5.58
C ARG A 138 -9.82 -30.43 6.38
N ARG A 139 -9.17 -29.74 7.33
CA ARG A 139 -8.16 -30.35 8.20
C ARG A 139 -8.79 -31.22 9.26
N THR A 140 -9.94 -30.83 9.83
CA THR A 140 -10.64 -31.64 10.83
C THR A 140 -11.31 -32.89 10.23
N LYS A 141 -11.65 -32.87 8.94
CA LYS A 141 -12.29 -34.00 8.22
C LYS A 141 -11.31 -35.03 7.63
N ARG A 142 -9.99 -34.89 7.81
CA ARG A 142 -9.05 -35.94 7.34
C ARG A 142 -9.13 -37.13 8.29
N PRO A 143 -9.62 -38.31 7.87
CA PRO A 143 -9.56 -39.50 8.71
C PRO A 143 -8.09 -39.84 8.97
N GLU A 144 -7.74 -40.13 10.22
CA GLU A 144 -6.43 -40.68 10.56
C GLU A 144 -6.34 -42.06 9.93
N VAL A 145 -5.52 -42.20 8.89
CA VAL A 145 -5.23 -43.50 8.28
C VAL A 145 -3.96 -44.02 8.98
N PRO A 146 -4.01 -45.20 9.63
CA PRO A 146 -2.82 -45.79 10.22
C PRO A 146 -1.77 -46.04 9.14
N LEU A 147 -0.56 -45.53 9.37
CA LEU A 147 0.58 -45.75 8.49
C LEU A 147 1.07 -47.18 8.69
N VAL A 148 0.81 -48.07 7.72
CA VAL A 148 1.37 -49.43 7.71
C VAL A 148 2.67 -49.39 6.93
N ILE A 149 3.79 -49.49 7.65
CA ILE A 149 5.12 -49.58 7.06
C ILE A 149 5.42 -51.07 6.87
N HIS A 150 5.53 -51.52 5.63
CA HIS A 150 6.04 -52.86 5.34
C HIS A 150 7.57 -52.79 5.38
N VAL A 151 8.17 -53.54 6.29
CA VAL A 151 9.62 -53.74 6.35
C VAL A 151 9.88 -55.08 5.69
N ASP A 152 10.43 -55.06 4.48
CA ASP A 152 10.92 -56.27 3.84
C ASP A 152 12.11 -56.82 4.66
N GLU A 153 12.05 -58.10 5.02
CA GLU A 153 13.13 -58.81 5.70
C GLU A 153 14.34 -58.88 4.77
N PHE A 154 15.38 -58.10 5.09
CA PHE A 154 16.68 -58.23 4.45
C PHE A 154 17.32 -59.56 4.89
N ARG A 155 17.50 -60.47 3.94
CA ARG A 155 18.28 -61.71 4.07
C ARG A 155 19.77 -61.47 3.89
#